data_AF-A0A017THD2-F1
#
_entry.id   AF-A0A017THD2-F1
#
_cell.length_a   1.000
_cell.length_b   1.000
_cell.length_c   1.000
_cell.angle_alpha   90.00
_cell.angle_beta   90.00
_cell.angle_gamma   90.00
#
_symmetry.space_group_name_H-M   'P 1'
#
loop_
_entity.id
_entity.type
_entity.pdbx_description
1 polymer ?
#
loop_
_entity_poly.entity_id
_entity_poly.type
_entity_poly.pdbx_seq_one_letter_code
_entity_poly.pdbx_strand_id
1 'polypeptide(L)'
;MSTAYYALFHLLNQSAVEACLGFGPRPAHRQIGETAVRWYTHTRMAAVCAQFAGTGVHAKSKLRRALPSPASTTPPSQALQDVAKAFGTLQQARHDADDDPSKRFTRQGVLAHLGEAEQAFKDWQATNSEPFRPIFLLMMPTEDDIIRER
;
A
#
# COMPACT_ATOMS: atom_id res chain seq x y z
N MET A 1 -0.90 -16.83 -6.18
CA MET A 1 -1.08 -15.43 -6.63
C MET A 1 -1.94 -14.66 -5.65
N SER A 2 -3.22 -15.01 -5.52
CA SER A 2 -4.17 -14.32 -4.65
C SER A 2 -3.74 -14.30 -3.18
N THR A 3 -3.16 -15.38 -2.64
CA THR A 3 -2.66 -15.42 -1.24
C THR A 3 -1.55 -14.41 -0.97
N ALA A 4 -0.54 -14.30 -1.86
CA ALA A 4 0.57 -13.37 -1.70
C ALA A 4 0.09 -11.91 -1.73
N TYR A 5 -0.82 -11.60 -2.65
CA TYR A 5 -1.48 -10.31 -2.71
C TYR A 5 -2.30 -9.99 -1.44
N TYR A 6 -3.19 -10.90 -1.03
CA TYR A 6 -4.05 -10.67 0.13
C TYR A 6 -3.24 -10.54 1.42
N ALA A 7 -2.11 -11.23 1.55
CA ALA A 7 -1.21 -11.05 2.68
C ALA A 7 -0.71 -9.60 2.79
N LEU A 8 -0.20 -9.03 1.69
CA LEU A 8 0.26 -7.64 1.67
C LEU A 8 -0.90 -6.64 1.82
N PHE A 9 -2.04 -6.91 1.19
CA PHE A 9 -3.25 -6.10 1.34
C PHE A 9 -3.71 -6.00 2.80
N HIS A 10 -3.80 -7.14 3.49
CA HIS A 10 -4.19 -7.16 4.90
C HIS A 10 -3.14 -6.51 5.81
N LEU A 11 -1.85 -6.71 5.54
CA LEU A 11 -0.78 -6.04 6.28
C LEU A 11 -0.93 -4.51 6.24
N LEU A 12 -1.14 -3.94 5.05
CA LEU A 12 -1.24 -2.49 4.88
C LEU A 12 -2.55 -1.93 5.46
N ASN A 13 -3.68 -2.62 5.27
CA ASN A 13 -4.95 -2.19 5.86
C ASN A 13 -4.89 -2.20 7.38
N GLN A 14 -4.36 -3.27 7.95
CA GLN A 14 -4.23 -3.38 9.39
C GLN A 14 -3.31 -2.27 9.92
N SER A 15 -2.17 -2.04 9.27
CA SER A 15 -1.26 -0.96 9.64
C SER A 15 -1.91 0.43 9.55
N ALA A 16 -2.76 0.67 8.54
CA ALA A 16 -3.44 1.96 8.37
C ALA A 16 -4.52 2.18 9.45
N VAL A 17 -5.30 1.14 9.75
CA VAL A 17 -6.28 1.14 10.84
C VAL A 17 -5.60 1.34 12.19
N GLU A 18 -4.51 0.63 12.44
CA GLU A 18 -3.68 0.77 13.63
C GLU A 18 -3.15 2.20 13.80
N ALA A 19 -2.63 2.80 12.72
CA ALA A 19 -2.12 4.17 12.74
C ALA A 19 -3.22 5.20 13.03
N CYS A 20 -4.45 4.98 12.58
CA CYS A 20 -5.55 5.94 12.74
C CYS A 20 -6.31 5.78 14.07
N LEU A 21 -6.59 4.55 14.49
CA LEU A 21 -7.47 4.26 15.63
C LEU A 21 -6.69 3.81 16.87
N GLY A 22 -5.46 3.33 16.69
CA GLY A 22 -4.70 2.63 17.71
C GLY A 22 -5.35 1.31 18.14
N PHE A 23 -4.55 0.44 18.75
CA PHE A 23 -5.08 -0.68 19.52
C PHE A 23 -5.41 -0.19 20.93
N GLY A 24 -6.52 0.52 21.09
CA GLY A 24 -6.99 0.83 22.43
C GLY A 24 -7.31 -0.45 23.20
N PRO A 25 -7.16 -0.45 24.54
CA PRO A 25 -7.27 -1.67 25.36
C PRO A 25 -8.71 -2.21 25.46
N ARG A 26 -9.68 -1.57 24.82
CA ARG A 26 -11.11 -1.86 24.97
C ARG A 26 -11.61 -2.72 23.80
N PRO A 27 -12.47 -3.72 24.05
CA PRO A 27 -13.09 -4.53 23.00
C PRO A 27 -13.75 -3.72 21.88
N ALA A 28 -14.32 -2.54 22.21
CA ALA A 28 -14.92 -1.64 21.22
C ALA A 28 -13.92 -1.15 20.17
N HIS A 29 -12.66 -0.88 20.54
CA HIS A 29 -11.64 -0.42 19.58
C HIS A 29 -11.31 -1.52 18.57
N ARG A 30 -11.26 -2.78 19.03
CA ARG A 30 -11.06 -3.94 18.17
C ARG A 30 -12.21 -4.09 17.17
N GLN A 31 -13.46 -3.99 17.61
CA GLN A 31 -14.64 -4.10 16.73
C GLN A 31 -14.69 -2.98 15.69
N ILE A 32 -14.35 -1.74 16.08
CA ILE A 32 -14.26 -0.62 15.15
C ILE A 32 -13.14 -0.88 14.13
N GLY A 33 -11.97 -1.35 14.57
CA GLY A 33 -10.87 -1.69 13.67
C GLY A 33 -11.21 -2.79 12.66
N GLU A 34 -11.83 -3.89 13.12
CA GLU A 34 -12.30 -4.99 12.27
C GLU A 34 -13.34 -4.51 11.22
N THR A 35 -14.15 -3.51 11.58
CA THR A 35 -15.09 -2.87 10.65
C THR A 35 -14.36 -1.94 9.68
N ALA A 36 -13.44 -1.11 10.18
CA ALA A 36 -12.72 -0.11 9.39
C ALA A 36 -11.84 -0.71 8.29
N VAL A 37 -11.24 -1.90 8.53
CA VAL A 37 -10.47 -2.62 7.50
C VAL A 37 -11.31 -2.87 6.22
N ARG A 38 -12.64 -2.96 6.34
CA ARG A 38 -13.54 -3.20 5.19
C ARG A 38 -13.78 -1.95 4.33
N TRP A 39 -13.41 -0.77 4.81
CA TRP A 39 -13.53 0.48 4.04
C TRP A 39 -12.43 0.62 2.98
N TYR A 40 -11.38 -0.17 3.07
CA TYR A 40 -10.24 -0.15 2.16
C TYR A 40 -10.58 -0.95 0.89
N THR A 41 -10.33 -0.34 -0.27
CA THR A 41 -10.57 -0.97 -1.57
C THR A 41 -9.27 -1.24 -2.30
N HIS A 42 -9.23 -2.35 -3.04
CA HIS A 42 -8.07 -2.75 -3.85
C HIS A 42 -7.65 -1.65 -4.84
N THR A 43 -8.62 -1.04 -5.53
CA THR A 43 -8.39 0.02 -6.52
C THR A 43 -7.79 1.27 -5.87
N ARG A 44 -8.29 1.68 -4.70
CA ARG A 44 -7.78 2.87 -4.02
C ARG A 44 -6.33 2.66 -3.57
N MET A 45 -6.06 1.55 -2.90
CA MET A 45 -4.71 1.27 -2.41
C MET A 45 -3.71 1.17 -3.56
N ALA A 46 -4.11 0.60 -4.70
CA ALA A 46 -3.30 0.58 -5.92
C ALA A 46 -2.90 1.98 -6.39
N ALA A 47 -3.87 2.90 -6.44
CA ALA A 47 -3.64 4.28 -6.84
C ALA A 47 -2.71 5.03 -5.87
N VAL A 48 -2.80 4.76 -4.56
CA VAL A 48 -1.87 5.29 -3.56
C VAL A 48 -0.48 4.69 -3.76
N CYS A 49 -0.36 3.36 -3.88
CA CYS A 49 0.91 2.69 -4.15
C CYS A 49 1.59 3.22 -5.42
N ALA A 50 0.86 3.47 -6.50
CA ALA A 50 1.41 4.06 -7.71
C ALA A 50 2.05 5.44 -7.47
N GLN A 51 1.52 6.26 -6.55
CA GLN A 51 2.10 7.55 -6.20
C GLN A 51 3.42 7.44 -5.41
N PHE A 52 3.62 6.34 -4.70
CA PHE A 52 4.80 6.10 -3.85
C PHE A 52 5.84 5.19 -4.51
N ALA A 53 5.49 4.43 -5.55
CA ALA A 53 6.39 3.49 -6.25
C ALA A 53 7.55 4.16 -7.04
N GLY A 54 7.58 5.50 -7.16
CA GLY A 54 8.70 6.21 -7.76
C GLY A 54 8.82 6.11 -9.29
N THR A 55 7.80 5.59 -10.00
CA THR A 55 7.81 5.49 -11.47
C THR A 55 7.17 6.72 -12.14
N GLY A 56 7.94 7.43 -12.98
CA GLY A 56 7.42 8.40 -13.96
C GLY A 56 6.81 9.71 -13.42
N VAL A 57 5.89 10.29 -14.19
CA VAL A 57 5.21 11.60 -14.00
C VAL A 57 4.58 11.77 -12.59
N HIS A 58 4.37 10.67 -11.87
CA HIS A 58 3.85 10.60 -10.51
C HIS A 58 4.85 11.02 -9.42
N ALA A 59 6.14 11.18 -9.75
CA ALA A 59 7.08 11.93 -8.91
C ALA A 59 6.64 13.40 -8.70
N LYS A 60 5.69 13.90 -9.52
CA LYS A 60 4.99 15.18 -9.36
C LYS A 60 3.56 15.01 -8.84
N SER A 61 3.31 14.05 -7.95
CA SER A 61 1.97 13.83 -7.39
C SER A 61 1.44 15.12 -6.74
N LYS A 62 0.12 15.35 -6.80
CA LYS A 62 -0.55 16.47 -6.10
C LYS A 62 -0.15 16.50 -4.62
N LEU A 63 0.03 15.32 -4.03
CA LEU A 63 0.55 15.16 -2.68
C LEU A 63 1.90 15.85 -2.48
N ARG A 64 2.89 15.62 -3.35
CA ARG A 64 4.21 16.27 -3.19
C ARG A 64 4.14 17.79 -3.20
N ARG A 65 3.24 18.37 -3.99
CA ARG A 65 3.01 19.83 -4.02
C ARG A 65 2.31 20.35 -2.76
N ALA A 66 1.51 19.50 -2.11
CA ALA A 66 0.80 19.85 -0.88
C ALA A 66 1.66 19.75 0.39
N LEU A 67 2.81 19.06 0.31
CA LEU A 67 3.72 18.90 1.46
C LEU A 67 4.66 20.12 1.60
N PRO A 68 5.04 20.49 2.83
CA PRO A 68 6.02 21.56 3.07
C PRO A 68 7.44 21.11 2.66
N SER A 69 8.31 22.08 2.34
CA SER A 69 9.73 21.82 2.16
C SER A 69 10.39 21.39 3.49
N PRO A 70 11.31 20.40 3.49
CA PRO A 70 11.87 19.69 2.34
C PRO A 70 11.07 18.46 1.87
N ALA A 71 9.98 18.07 2.55
CA ALA A 71 9.19 16.88 2.19
C ALA A 71 8.58 16.94 0.77
N SER A 72 8.40 18.14 0.21
CA SER A 72 7.99 18.30 -1.20
C SER A 72 9.03 17.81 -2.21
N THR A 73 10.32 17.81 -1.86
CA THR A 73 11.44 17.47 -2.76
C THR A 73 12.14 16.17 -2.37
N THR A 74 12.12 15.79 -1.10
CA THR A 74 12.66 14.51 -0.62
C THR A 74 11.79 13.34 -1.12
N PRO A 75 12.36 12.31 -1.75
CA PRO A 75 11.61 11.10 -2.09
C PRO A 75 11.38 10.20 -0.86
N PRO A 76 10.32 9.36 -0.87
CA PRO A 76 10.19 8.26 0.09
C PRO A 76 11.42 7.35 0.05
N SER A 77 11.77 6.68 1.16
CA SER A 77 12.83 5.67 1.13
C SER A 77 12.58 4.58 0.10
N GLN A 78 13.68 3.95 -0.32
CA GLN A 78 13.63 2.82 -1.24
C GLN A 78 12.71 1.71 -0.72
N ALA A 79 12.74 1.40 0.58
CA ALA A 79 11.86 0.42 1.20
C ALA A 79 10.37 0.74 1.00
N LEU A 80 9.96 2.00 1.20
CA LEU A 80 8.55 2.38 0.98
C LEU A 80 8.18 2.33 -0.50
N GLN A 81 9.09 2.70 -1.40
CA GLN A 81 8.88 2.57 -2.84
C GLN A 81 8.71 1.10 -3.26
N ASP A 82 9.50 0.19 -2.68
CA ASP A 82 9.48 -1.22 -3.04
C ASP A 82 8.25 -1.94 -2.48
N VAL A 83 7.78 -1.59 -1.28
CA VAL A 83 6.45 -2.01 -0.78
C VAL A 83 5.35 -1.59 -1.76
N ALA A 84 5.40 -0.34 -2.23
CA ALA A 84 4.39 0.20 -3.13
C ALA A 84 4.41 -0.48 -4.51
N LYS A 85 5.60 -0.75 -5.06
CA LYS A 85 5.75 -1.54 -6.30
C LYS A 85 5.23 -2.95 -6.13
N ALA A 86 5.61 -3.64 -5.05
CA ALA A 86 5.20 -5.00 -4.77
C ALA A 86 3.67 -5.13 -4.70
N PHE A 87 2.99 -4.15 -4.09
CA PHE A 87 1.52 -4.13 -4.08
C PHE A 87 0.92 -4.12 -5.49
N GLY A 88 1.40 -3.23 -6.37
CA GLY A 88 0.92 -3.14 -7.75
C GLY A 88 1.20 -4.40 -8.55
N THR A 89 2.42 -4.94 -8.45
CA THR A 89 2.82 -6.20 -9.12
C THR A 89 1.93 -7.36 -8.67
N LEU A 90 1.76 -7.55 -7.36
CA LEU A 90 0.97 -8.66 -6.83
C LEU A 90 -0.53 -8.51 -7.14
N GLN A 91 -1.05 -7.30 -7.17
CA GLN A 91 -2.43 -7.04 -7.57
C GLN A 91 -2.66 -7.37 -9.04
N GLN A 92 -1.76 -6.93 -9.93
CA GLN A 92 -1.85 -7.24 -11.35
C GLN A 92 -1.75 -8.75 -11.56
N ALA A 93 -0.83 -9.40 -10.86
CA ALA A 93 -0.64 -10.84 -10.98
C ALA A 93 -1.82 -11.65 -10.41
N ARG A 94 -2.61 -11.08 -9.49
CA ARG A 94 -3.91 -11.62 -9.08
C ARG A 94 -4.95 -11.45 -10.19
N HIS A 95 -5.06 -10.24 -10.76
CA HIS A 95 -6.00 -9.96 -11.85
C HIS A 95 -5.75 -10.90 -13.04
N ASP A 96 -4.48 -11.06 -13.46
CA ASP A 96 -4.08 -12.00 -14.49
C ASP A 96 -4.44 -13.46 -14.14
N ALA A 97 -4.46 -13.82 -12.86
CA ALA A 97 -4.80 -15.18 -12.43
C ALA A 97 -6.30 -15.46 -12.43
N ASP A 98 -7.10 -14.45 -12.10
CA ASP A 98 -8.54 -14.58 -11.94
C ASP A 98 -9.28 -14.32 -13.28
N ASP A 99 -8.78 -13.40 -14.11
CA ASP A 99 -9.51 -12.86 -15.27
C ASP A 99 -8.89 -13.19 -16.64
N ASP A 100 -7.62 -13.63 -16.72
CA ASP A 100 -6.98 -14.04 -17.99
C ASP A 100 -6.88 -15.57 -18.11
N PRO A 101 -7.80 -16.23 -18.84
CA PRO A 101 -7.79 -17.69 -18.99
C PRO A 101 -6.62 -18.19 -19.86
N SER A 102 -5.94 -17.30 -20.57
CA SER A 102 -4.76 -17.64 -21.37
C SER A 102 -3.47 -17.61 -20.56
N LYS A 103 -3.48 -16.99 -19.38
CA LYS A 103 -2.31 -16.87 -18.52
C LYS A 103 -1.90 -18.24 -17.97
N ARG A 104 -0.60 -18.55 -18.10
CA ARG A 104 0.00 -19.76 -17.52
C ARG A 104 0.92 -19.37 -16.38
N PHE A 105 0.64 -19.90 -15.19
CA PHE A 105 1.49 -19.74 -14.01
C PHE A 105 2.42 -20.94 -13.88
N THR A 106 3.72 -20.68 -13.89
CA THR A 106 4.73 -21.69 -13.58
C THR A 106 4.98 -21.72 -12.07
N ARG A 107 5.43 -22.86 -11.55
CA ARG A 107 5.86 -22.97 -10.14
C ARG A 107 6.89 -21.90 -9.78
N GLN A 108 7.86 -21.66 -10.66
CA GLN A 108 8.88 -20.63 -10.46
C GLN A 108 8.27 -19.23 -10.40
N GLY A 109 7.32 -18.89 -11.28
CA GLY A 109 6.63 -17.60 -11.24
C GLY A 109 5.84 -17.40 -9.95
N VAL A 110 5.12 -18.43 -9.50
CA VAL A 110 4.40 -18.37 -8.21
C VAL A 110 5.34 -18.17 -7.03
N LEU A 111 6.49 -18.87 -7.02
CA LEU A 111 7.51 -18.69 -5.97
C LEU A 111 8.13 -17.29 -6.00
N ALA A 112 8.30 -16.69 -7.18
CA ALA A 112 8.77 -15.31 -7.29
C ALA A 112 7.80 -14.33 -6.62
N HIS A 113 6.49 -14.46 -6.85
CA HIS A 113 5.49 -13.60 -6.21
C HIS A 113 5.37 -13.82 -4.70
N LEU A 114 5.60 -15.04 -4.21
CA LEU A 114 5.72 -15.28 -2.77
C LEU A 114 6.94 -14.54 -2.20
N GLY A 115 8.09 -14.63 -2.87
CA GLY A 115 9.29 -13.89 -2.49
C GLY A 115 9.11 -12.37 -2.52
N GLU A 116 8.37 -11.84 -3.50
CA GLU A 116 8.00 -10.41 -3.56
C GLU A 116 7.17 -10.00 -2.34
N ALA A 117 6.16 -10.79 -1.96
CA ALA A 117 5.37 -10.52 -0.76
C ALA A 117 6.23 -10.59 0.51
N GLU A 118 7.06 -11.62 0.67
CA GLU A 118 7.96 -11.74 1.82
C GLU A 118 8.94 -10.58 1.93
N GLN A 119 9.49 -10.12 0.80
CA GLN A 119 10.38 -8.97 0.79
C GLN A 119 9.63 -7.69 1.13
N ALA A 120 8.42 -7.48 0.58
CA ALA A 120 7.58 -6.35 0.93
C ALA A 120 7.25 -6.29 2.43
N PHE A 121 7.08 -7.44 3.11
CA PHE A 121 6.91 -7.47 4.56
C PHE A 121 8.15 -6.96 5.30
N LYS A 122 9.36 -7.35 4.86
CA LYS A 122 10.62 -6.88 5.45
C LYS A 122 10.82 -5.39 5.20
N ASP A 123 10.59 -4.95 3.97
CA ASP A 123 10.69 -3.54 3.59
C ASP A 123 9.68 -2.71 4.38
N TRP A 124 8.46 -3.22 4.57
CA TRP A 124 7.45 -2.56 5.40
C TRP A 124 7.93 -2.36 6.85
N GLN A 125 8.60 -3.33 7.45
CA GLN A 125 9.20 -3.17 8.78
C GLN A 125 10.32 -2.12 8.79
N ALA A 126 11.14 -2.08 7.73
CA ALA A 126 12.20 -1.09 7.60
C ALA A 126 11.69 0.35 7.50
N THR A 127 10.42 0.56 7.11
CA THR A 127 9.79 1.89 7.06
C THR A 127 9.32 2.41 8.42
N ASN A 128 9.56 1.75 9.55
CA ASN A 128 9.05 2.22 10.85
C ASN A 128 9.52 3.64 11.23
N SER A 129 10.70 4.06 10.78
CA SER A 129 11.24 5.41 10.95
C SER A 129 11.08 6.33 9.74
N GLU A 130 10.33 5.88 8.72
CA GLU A 130 10.13 6.60 7.45
C GLU A 130 9.18 7.79 7.62
N PRO A 131 9.60 9.04 7.35
CA PRO A 131 8.74 10.22 7.48
C PRO A 131 7.50 10.19 6.57
N PHE A 132 7.55 9.49 5.43
CA PHE A 132 6.42 9.37 4.51
C PHE A 132 5.42 8.27 4.89
N ARG A 133 5.75 7.37 5.83
CA ARG A 133 4.88 6.24 6.24
C ARG A 133 3.52 6.71 6.79
N PRO A 134 3.41 7.72 7.67
CA PRO A 134 2.11 8.19 8.16
C PRO A 134 1.23 8.73 7.04
N ILE A 135 1.81 9.47 6.09
CA ILE A 135 1.09 10.02 4.93
C ILE A 135 0.61 8.88 4.03
N PHE A 136 1.47 7.91 3.76
CA PHE A 136 1.13 6.73 2.98
C PHE A 136 -0.08 5.99 3.57
N LEU A 137 -0.08 5.75 4.88
CA LEU A 137 -1.18 5.08 5.59
C LEU A 137 -2.46 5.92 5.64
N LEU A 138 -2.34 7.23 5.88
CA LEU A 138 -3.48 8.15 5.90
C LEU A 138 -4.19 8.19 4.53
N MET A 139 -3.47 7.99 3.43
CA MET A 139 -4.04 8.03 2.09
C MET A 139 -4.77 6.76 1.66
N MET A 140 -4.49 5.62 2.31
CA MET A 140 -5.07 4.33 1.95
C MET A 140 -6.61 4.29 2.01
N PRO A 141 -7.28 4.87 3.03
CA PRO A 141 -8.75 4.90 3.09
C PRO A 141 -9.38 6.17 2.48
N THR A 142 -8.60 7.21 2.16
CA THR A 142 -9.17 8.50 1.74
C THR A 142 -9.66 8.47 0.29
N GLU A 143 -10.76 9.16 -0.01
CA GLU A 143 -11.18 9.38 -1.39
C GLU A 143 -10.28 10.41 -2.10
N ASP A 144 -10.26 10.39 -3.43
CA ASP A 144 -9.42 11.28 -4.26
C ASP A 144 -9.70 12.79 -4.04
N ASP A 145 -10.89 13.11 -3.54
CA ASP A 145 -11.40 14.47 -3.36
C ASP A 145 -10.88 15.21 -2.12
N ILE A 146 -10.05 14.57 -1.30
CA ILE A 146 -9.55 15.18 -0.05
C ILE A 146 -8.40 16.15 -0.32
N ILE A 147 -7.63 15.98 -1.41
CA ILE A 147 -6.57 16.92 -1.82
C ILE A 147 -7.12 17.86 -2.89
N ARG A 148 -8.06 18.74 -2.52
CA ARG A 148 -8.48 19.87 -3.38
C ARG A 148 -7.42 20.98 -3.33
N GLU A 149 -7.08 21.50 -4.50
CA GLU A 149 -6.13 22.60 -4.66
C GLU A 149 -6.62 23.82 -3.87
N ARG A 150 -5.76 24.37 -3.02
CA ARG A 150 -5.93 25.72 -2.46
C ARG A 150 -5.27 26.73 -3.37
#